data_AF-A0A4R8K9A3-F1
#
_entry.id   AF-A0A4R8K9A3-F1
#
_cell.length_a   1.000
_cell.length_b   1.000
_cell.length_c   1.000
_cell.angle_alpha   90.00
_cell.angle_beta   90.00
_cell.angle_gamma   90.00
#
_symmetry.space_group_name_H-M   'P 1'
#
loop_
_entity.id
_entity.type
_entity.pdbx_description
1 polymer ?
#
loop_
_entity_poly.entity_id
_entity_poly.type
_entity_poly.pdbx_seq_one_letter_code
_entity_poly.pdbx_strand_id
1 'polypeptide(L)'
;MVIDATPDMEVHDFNPAALERALRSASLDLQQIIATVAGRHLDTGRRRYSNSARLPTWRTLLAIDEQVFENRGFLARHNEIVRSTFVRFEDSRLSGMDLDEPVDWRRDDDNLPAVYLLVRALVQADATDMPTQD
;
A
#
# COMPACT_ATOMS: atom_id res chain seq x y z
N MET A 1 24.42 24.62 -46.22
CA MET A 1 25.13 24.09 -45.04
C MET A 1 24.04 23.73 -44.04
N VAL A 2 23.67 22.45 -43.98
CA VAL A 2 22.62 21.95 -43.08
C VAL A 2 23.28 21.78 -41.72
N ILE A 3 22.84 22.55 -40.72
CA ILE A 3 23.23 22.31 -39.34
C ILE A 3 22.15 21.42 -38.77
N ASP A 4 22.47 20.13 -38.76
CA ASP A 4 21.73 19.08 -38.07
C ASP A 4 21.85 19.36 -36.56
N ALA A 5 20.78 19.90 -35.98
CA ALA A 5 20.66 20.03 -34.53
C ALA A 5 19.93 18.78 -34.03
N THR A 6 20.69 17.72 -33.81
CA THR A 6 20.25 16.60 -32.98
C THR A 6 19.81 17.17 -31.62
N PRO A 7 18.57 16.93 -31.16
CA PRO A 7 18.23 17.29 -29.79
C PRO A 7 19.14 16.47 -28.88
N ASP A 8 19.95 17.16 -28.07
CA ASP A 8 20.56 16.59 -26.87
C ASP A 8 19.42 16.02 -26.04
N MET A 9 19.16 14.74 -26.29
CA MET A 9 18.35 13.90 -25.45
C MET A 9 19.20 13.77 -24.19
N GLU A 10 18.94 14.67 -23.23
CA GLU A 10 19.50 14.60 -21.89
C GLU A 10 19.32 13.17 -21.41
N VAL A 11 20.40 12.39 -21.49
CA VAL A 11 20.50 11.07 -20.91
C VAL A 11 20.33 11.32 -19.43
N HIS A 12 19.11 11.14 -18.96
CA HIS A 12 18.75 11.29 -17.56
C HIS A 12 19.68 10.34 -16.79
N ASP A 13 20.67 10.93 -16.12
CA ASP A 13 21.69 10.22 -15.37
C ASP A 13 20.98 9.48 -14.24
N PHE A 14 20.62 8.23 -14.50
CA PHE A 14 19.84 7.40 -13.61
C PHE A 14 20.71 7.09 -12.40
N ASN A 15 20.56 7.87 -11.34
CA ASN A 15 21.29 7.65 -10.10
C ASN A 15 20.58 6.58 -9.26
N PRO A 16 21.09 5.33 -9.21
CA PRO A 16 20.43 4.24 -8.50
C PRO A 16 20.32 4.51 -7.00
N ALA A 17 21.32 5.18 -6.40
CA ALA A 17 21.30 5.53 -4.98
C ALA A 17 20.23 6.58 -4.66
N ALA A 18 19.97 7.51 -5.58
CA ALA A 18 18.88 8.47 -5.44
C ALA A 18 17.52 7.77 -5.52
N LEU A 19 17.35 6.82 -6.45
CA LEU A 19 16.13 6.01 -6.56
C LEU A 19 15.90 5.18 -5.29
N GLU A 20 16.90 4.45 -4.80
CA GLU A 20 16.79 3.67 -3.56
C GLU A 20 16.40 4.54 -2.35
N ARG A 21 16.96 5.76 -2.27
CA ARG A 21 16.60 6.71 -1.21
C ARG A 21 15.15 7.20 -1.37
N ALA A 22 14.71 7.48 -2.59
CA ALA A 22 13.33 7.86 -2.88
C ALA A 22 12.36 6.72 -2.54
N LEU A 23 12.67 5.48 -2.93
CA LEU A 23 11.88 4.29 -2.60
C LEU A 23 11.78 4.08 -1.09
N ARG A 24 12.89 4.18 -0.35
CA ARG A 24 12.85 4.12 1.12
C ARG A 24 11.97 5.21 1.72
N SER A 25 12.09 6.44 1.22
CA SER A 25 11.25 7.55 1.67
C SER A 25 9.77 7.31 1.39
N ALA A 26 9.44 6.79 0.21
CA ALA A 26 8.07 6.49 -0.19
C ALA A 26 7.49 5.34 0.63
N SER A 27 8.26 4.29 0.90
CA SER A 27 7.84 3.17 1.75
C SER A 27 7.49 3.61 3.17
N LEU A 28 8.31 4.48 3.78
CA LEU A 28 8.04 5.02 5.12
C LEU A 28 6.78 5.89 5.14
N ASP A 29 6.59 6.73 4.13
CA ASP A 29 5.39 7.56 3.99
C ASP A 29 4.13 6.69 3.80
N LEU A 30 4.23 5.67 2.96
CA LEU A 30 3.14 4.72 2.70
C LEU A 30 2.74 3.96 3.97
N GLN A 31 3.72 3.51 4.77
CA GLN A 31 3.47 2.89 6.08
C GLN A 31 2.68 3.81 7.02
N GLN A 32 3.06 5.09 7.11
CA GLN A 32 2.37 6.06 7.97
C GLN A 32 0.94 6.35 7.50
N ILE A 33 0.75 6.51 6.19
CA ILE A 33 -0.57 6.74 5.60
C ILE A 33 -1.47 5.52 5.83
N ILE A 34 -0.96 4.30 5.57
CA ILE A 34 -1.72 3.06 5.76
C ILE A 34 -2.09 2.87 7.22
N ALA A 35 -1.19 3.09 8.18
CA ALA A 35 -1.53 2.99 9.60
C ALA A 35 -2.73 3.88 9.97
N THR A 36 -2.76 5.10 9.41
CA THR A 36 -3.85 6.05 9.64
C THR A 36 -5.15 5.63 8.95
N VAL A 37 -5.08 5.23 7.68
CA VAL A 37 -6.26 4.87 6.88
C VAL A 37 -6.85 3.54 7.35
N ALA A 38 -6.01 2.51 7.50
CA ALA A 38 -6.42 1.19 7.96
C ALA A 38 -7.00 1.25 9.38
N GLY A 39 -6.39 2.00 10.30
CA GLY A 39 -6.92 2.17 11.66
C GLY A 39 -8.39 2.63 11.65
N ARG A 40 -8.74 3.60 10.80
CA ARG A 40 -10.14 4.06 10.67
C ARG A 40 -11.09 2.98 10.17
N HIS A 41 -10.68 2.21 9.16
CA HIS A 41 -11.51 1.14 8.59
C HIS A 41 -11.70 -0.02 9.56
N LEU A 42 -10.62 -0.44 10.21
CA LEU A 42 -10.62 -1.54 11.18
C LEU A 42 -11.36 -1.17 12.48
N ASP A 43 -11.14 0.04 13.01
CA ASP A 43 -11.84 0.53 14.20
C ASP A 43 -13.34 0.73 13.97
N THR A 44 -13.73 1.24 12.78
CA THR A 44 -15.14 1.42 12.43
C THR A 44 -15.86 0.08 12.33
N GLY A 45 -15.21 -0.94 11.78
CA GLY A 45 -15.73 -2.31 11.75
C GLY A 45 -15.98 -2.87 13.15
N ARG A 46 -15.05 -2.60 14.08
CA ARG A 46 -15.13 -3.04 15.48
C ARG A 46 -16.27 -2.36 16.25
N ARG A 47 -16.47 -1.05 16.07
CA ARG A 47 -17.50 -0.26 16.78
C ARG A 47 -18.92 -0.52 16.30
N ARG A 48 -19.14 -0.77 14.99
CA ARG A 48 -20.48 -0.93 14.43
C ARG A 48 -21.14 -2.26 14.80
N TYR A 49 -20.37 -3.28 15.17
CA TYR A 49 -20.86 -4.61 15.48
C TYR A 49 -20.14 -5.17 16.72
N SER A 50 -20.50 -4.62 17.90
CA SER A 50 -19.89 -4.92 19.20
C SER A 50 -19.93 -6.39 19.65
N ASN A 51 -20.62 -7.28 18.92
CA ASN A 51 -20.73 -8.71 19.27
C ASN A 51 -20.07 -9.65 18.24
N SER A 52 -19.52 -9.11 17.15
CA SER A 52 -18.78 -9.85 16.13
C SER A 52 -17.91 -8.86 15.38
N ALA A 53 -16.65 -8.71 15.78
CA ALA A 53 -15.68 -7.95 15.02
C ALA A 53 -15.59 -8.59 13.63
N ARG A 54 -16.27 -8.02 12.63
CA ARG A 54 -16.19 -8.51 11.26
C ARG A 54 -14.72 -8.41 10.85
N LEU A 55 -14.17 -9.55 10.46
CA LEU A 55 -12.85 -9.60 9.83
C LEU A 55 -12.89 -8.67 8.61
N PRO A 56 -11.81 -7.91 8.35
CA PRO A 56 -11.73 -7.09 7.14
C PRO A 56 -11.93 -8.00 5.92
N THR A 57 -12.68 -7.51 4.94
CA THR A 57 -12.89 -8.22 3.67
C THR A 57 -11.92 -7.71 2.61
N TRP A 58 -11.82 -8.42 1.49
CA TRP A 58 -11.03 -7.94 0.35
C TRP A 58 -11.50 -6.57 -0.15
N ARG A 59 -12.80 -6.25 -0.07
CA ARG A 59 -13.33 -4.90 -0.32
C ARG A 59 -12.72 -3.84 0.61
N THR A 60 -12.51 -4.18 1.88
CA THR A 60 -11.85 -3.26 2.83
C THR A 60 -10.43 -2.95 2.38
N LEU A 61 -9.68 -3.96 1.92
CA LEU A 61 -8.33 -3.74 1.39
C LEU A 61 -8.31 -2.90 0.12
N LEU A 62 -9.23 -3.16 -0.81
CA LEU A 62 -9.38 -2.35 -2.02
C LEU A 62 -9.65 -0.88 -1.69
N ALA A 63 -10.58 -0.61 -0.77
CA ALA A 63 -10.90 0.76 -0.35
C ALA A 63 -9.73 1.47 0.36
N ILE A 64 -8.92 0.73 1.12
CA ILE A 64 -7.68 1.25 1.71
C ILE A 64 -6.67 1.58 0.61
N ASP A 65 -6.49 0.68 -0.36
CA ASP A 65 -5.58 0.87 -1.49
C ASP A 65 -5.90 2.13 -2.29
N GLU A 66 -7.16 2.29 -2.70
CA GLU A 66 -7.63 3.50 -3.37
C GLU A 66 -7.31 4.76 -2.56
N GLN A 67 -7.70 4.81 -1.27
CA GLN A 67 -7.50 6.01 -0.44
C GLN A 67 -6.02 6.33 -0.18
N VAL A 68 -5.18 5.32 -0.07
CA VAL A 68 -3.75 5.47 0.22
C VAL A 68 -3.03 6.01 -1.01
N PHE A 69 -3.29 5.44 -2.18
CA PHE A 69 -2.60 5.86 -3.40
C PHE A 69 -3.20 7.12 -4.04
N GLU A 70 -4.45 7.46 -3.74
CA GLU A 70 -5.05 8.77 -4.07
C GLU A 70 -4.69 9.87 -3.05
N ASN A 71 -3.90 9.56 -2.03
CA ASN A 71 -3.50 10.54 -1.03
C ASN A 71 -2.70 11.69 -1.69
N ARG A 72 -3.28 12.89 -1.70
CA ARG A 72 -2.67 14.08 -2.32
C ARG A 72 -1.26 14.38 -1.81
N GLY A 73 -1.00 14.12 -0.52
CA GLY A 73 0.32 14.31 0.06
C GLY A 73 1.35 13.32 -0.49
N PHE A 74 0.98 12.04 -0.58
CA PHE A 74 1.81 11.00 -1.19
C PHE A 74 2.09 11.32 -2.67
N LEU A 75 1.03 11.68 -3.41
CA LEU A 75 1.13 12.03 -4.83
C LEU A 75 2.04 13.24 -5.08
N ALA A 76 2.01 14.24 -4.20
CA ALA A 76 2.83 15.45 -4.32
C ALA A 76 4.30 15.23 -3.92
N ARG A 77 4.57 14.31 -2.98
CA ARG A 77 5.94 14.04 -2.49
C ARG A 77 6.72 13.06 -3.36
N HIS A 78 6.04 12.15 -4.05
CA HIS A 78 6.67 11.06 -4.79
C HIS A 78 6.27 11.08 -6.26
N ASN A 79 7.27 11.03 -7.14
CA ASN A 79 7.06 10.98 -8.59
C ASN A 79 6.46 9.63 -9.03
N GLU A 80 5.96 9.59 -10.26
CA GLU A 80 5.28 8.42 -10.80
C GLU A 80 6.14 7.15 -10.81
N ILE A 81 7.41 7.24 -11.18
CA ILE A 81 8.34 6.09 -11.26
C ILE A 81 8.47 5.40 -9.89
N VAL A 82 8.62 6.19 -8.83
CA VAL A 82 8.70 5.67 -7.45
C VAL A 82 7.37 5.06 -7.03
N ARG A 83 6.25 5.75 -7.33
CA ARG A 83 4.91 5.26 -6.96
C ARG A 83 4.53 3.97 -7.70
N SER A 84 4.89 3.83 -8.97
CA SER A 84 4.62 2.64 -9.78
C SER A 84 5.43 1.41 -9.36
N THR A 85 6.40 1.57 -8.45
CA THR A 85 7.16 0.45 -7.89
C THR A 85 6.33 -0.32 -6.86
N PHE A 86 5.28 0.28 -6.30
CA PHE A 86 4.39 -0.39 -5.36
C PHE A 86 3.27 -1.12 -6.10
N VAL A 87 3.13 -2.41 -5.82
CA VAL A 87 2.05 -3.23 -6.36
C VAL A 87 0.71 -2.76 -5.79
N ARG A 88 -0.20 -2.36 -6.68
CA ARG A 88 -1.59 -2.02 -6.36
C ARG A 88 -2.44 -3.28 -6.21
N PHE A 89 -3.56 -3.15 -5.51
CA PHE A 89 -4.52 -4.25 -5.39
C PHE A 89 -5.01 -4.74 -6.76
N GLU A 90 -5.38 -3.80 -7.64
CA GLU A 90 -5.90 -4.09 -9.00
C GLU A 90 -4.87 -4.78 -9.90
N ASP A 91 -3.59 -4.47 -9.74
CA ASP A 91 -2.49 -5.04 -10.52
C ASP A 91 -2.01 -6.41 -9.99
N SER A 92 -2.57 -6.86 -8.86
CA SER A 92 -2.17 -8.11 -8.22
C SER A 92 -3.06 -9.28 -8.61
N ARG A 93 -2.62 -10.49 -8.23
CA ARG A 93 -3.43 -11.72 -8.33
C ARG A 93 -4.67 -11.71 -7.43
N LEU A 94 -4.80 -10.74 -6.53
CA LEU A 94 -5.95 -10.60 -5.63
C LEU A 94 -7.12 -9.84 -6.26
N SER A 95 -6.95 -9.24 -7.44
CA SER A 95 -8.00 -8.48 -8.14
C SER A 95 -9.24 -9.32 -8.51
N GLY A 96 -9.09 -10.65 -8.62
CA GLY A 96 -10.18 -11.58 -8.90
C GLY A 96 -10.86 -12.20 -7.68
N MET A 97 -10.51 -11.80 -6.46
CA MET A 97 -11.10 -12.36 -5.23
C MET A 97 -12.56 -11.90 -5.06
N ASP A 98 -13.37 -12.72 -4.39
CA ASP A 98 -14.69 -12.27 -3.93
C ASP A 98 -14.52 -11.18 -2.87
N LEU A 99 -14.92 -9.95 -3.22
CA LEU A 99 -14.70 -8.77 -2.39
C LEU A 99 -15.42 -8.83 -1.03
N ASP A 100 -16.44 -9.67 -0.90
CA ASP A 100 -17.21 -9.86 0.33
C ASP A 100 -16.61 -10.90 1.27
N GLU A 101 -15.66 -11.73 0.79
CA GLU A 101 -14.97 -12.70 1.63
C GLU A 101 -13.99 -12.04 2.60
N PRO A 102 -13.84 -12.58 3.83
CA PRO A 102 -12.78 -12.19 4.74
C PRO A 102 -11.40 -12.35 4.10
N VAL A 103 -10.49 -11.42 4.42
CA VAL A 103 -9.10 -11.51 3.97
C VAL A 103 -8.44 -12.75 4.57
N ASP A 104 -7.86 -13.59 3.71
CA ASP A 104 -6.95 -14.64 4.12
C ASP A 104 -5.55 -14.06 4.36
N TRP A 105 -5.19 -13.87 5.64
CA TRP A 105 -3.89 -13.36 6.06
C TRP A 105 -2.75 -14.38 6.00
N ARG A 106 -2.99 -15.61 5.53
CA ARG A 106 -1.97 -16.66 5.41
C ARG A 106 -1.38 -16.76 4.01
N ARG A 107 -1.87 -15.96 3.05
CA ARG A 107 -1.36 -15.96 1.68
C ARG A 107 0.10 -15.51 1.62
N ASP A 108 0.85 -16.19 0.76
CA ASP A 108 2.27 -16.00 0.50
C ASP A 108 2.52 -15.97 -1.02
N ASP A 109 1.59 -15.39 -1.77
CA ASP A 109 1.70 -15.27 -3.22
C ASP A 109 2.87 -14.35 -3.59
N ASP A 110 3.53 -14.64 -4.72
CA ASP A 110 4.43 -13.67 -5.34
C ASP A 110 3.64 -12.40 -5.73
N ASN A 111 4.24 -11.22 -5.54
CA ASN A 111 3.69 -9.94 -5.97
C ASN A 111 2.39 -9.52 -5.22
N LEU A 112 2.33 -9.74 -3.90
CA LEU A 112 1.24 -9.24 -3.07
C LEU A 112 1.19 -7.69 -3.06
N PRO A 113 -0.01 -7.07 -3.01
CA PRO A 113 -0.15 -5.63 -2.91
C PRO A 113 0.54 -5.06 -1.67
N ALA A 114 1.09 -3.86 -1.80
CA ALA A 114 1.72 -3.16 -0.66
C ALA A 114 0.74 -3.01 0.51
N VAL A 115 -0.54 -2.73 0.22
CA VAL A 115 -1.60 -2.59 1.21
C VAL A 115 -1.89 -3.89 1.95
N TYR A 116 -1.90 -5.04 1.26
CA TYR A 116 -2.08 -6.34 1.93
C TYR A 116 -0.94 -6.58 2.93
N LEU A 117 0.32 -6.41 2.51
CA LEU A 117 1.48 -6.66 3.36
C LEU A 117 1.51 -5.74 4.58
N LEU A 118 1.23 -4.44 4.39
CA LEU A 118 1.30 -3.46 5.46
C LEU A 118 0.11 -3.58 6.43
N VAL A 119 -1.10 -3.82 5.94
CA VAL A 119 -2.25 -4.06 6.82
C VAL A 119 -2.11 -5.41 7.55
N ARG A 120 -1.58 -6.45 6.90
CA ARG A 120 -1.26 -7.74 7.55
C ARG A 120 -0.32 -7.54 8.73
N ALA A 121 0.72 -6.73 8.57
CA ALA A 121 1.66 -6.42 9.64
C ALA A 121 0.97 -5.69 10.82
N LEU A 122 0.07 -4.75 10.54
CA LEU A 122 -0.71 -4.06 11.58
C LEU A 122 -1.63 -5.02 12.34
N VAL A 123 -2.37 -5.87 11.64
CA VAL A 123 -3.28 -6.86 12.24
C VAL A 123 -2.50 -7.86 13.12
N GLN A 124 -1.30 -8.27 12.69
CA GLN A 124 -0.45 -9.17 13.46
C GLN A 124 0.18 -8.51 14.69
N ALA A 125 0.56 -7.23 14.58
CA ALA A 125 1.05 -6.46 15.72
C ALA A 125 -0.04 -6.32 16.81
N ASP A 126 -1.26 -5.95 16.42
CA ASP A 126 -2.40 -5.85 17.34
C ASP A 126 -2.72 -7.17 18.05
N ALA A 127 -2.56 -8.30 17.35
CA ALA A 127 -2.77 -9.63 17.95
C ALA A 127 -1.70 -10.02 18.98
N THR A 128 -0.49 -9.45 18.86
CA THR A 128 0.64 -9.72 19.76
C THR A 128 0.58 -8.87 21.02
N ASP A 129 -0.01 -7.67 20.95
CA ASP A 129 -0.14 -6.73 22.08
C ASP A 129 -1.31 -7.05 23.05
N MET A 130 -2.09 -8.10 22.80
CA MET A 130 -3.11 -8.58 23.75
C MET A 130 -2.43 -9.21 24.97
N PRO A 131 -2.52 -8.65 26.19
CA PRO A 131 -1.97 -9.29 27.36
C PRO A 131 -2.68 -10.62 27.59
N THR A 132 -1.90 -11.70 27.72
CA THR A 132 -2.37 -12.99 28.23
C THR A 132 -2.97 -12.75 29.61
N GLN A 133 -4.30 -12.68 29.68
CA GLN A 133 -5.01 -12.58 30.93
C GLN A 133 -5.15 -14.01 31.48
N ASP A 134 -4.15 -14.42 32.26
CA ASP A 134 -4.25 -15.56 33.20
C ASP A 134 -5.20 -15.23 34.36
#